data_AF-A0A4P7GZV4-F1
#
_entry.id   AF-A0A4P7GZV4-F1
#
_cell.length_a   1.000
_cell.length_b   1.000
_cell.length_c   1.000
_cell.angle_alpha   90.00
_cell.angle_beta   90.00
_cell.angle_gamma   90.00
#
_symmetry.space_group_name_H-M   'P 1'
#
loop_
_entity.id
_entity.type
_entity.pdbx_description
1 polymer ?
#
loop_
_entity_poly.entity_id
_entity_poly.type
_entity_poly.pdbx_seq_one_letter_code
_entity_poly.pdbx_strand_id
1 'polypeptide(L)'
;MADKLARVGTEIDDIDVRTGAAGLNAALPGSDIPRAIELAAEFVEGAYLRVAERMRDVANKSTDAANNLQVSDTQFADLLHGMDVHRA
;
A
#
# COMPACT_ATOMS: atom_id res chain seq x y z
N MET A 1 -2.91 -16.66 6.71
CA MET A 1 -3.52 -15.65 5.81
C MET A 1 -2.94 -14.28 6.14
N ALA A 2 -3.06 -13.83 7.40
CA ALA A 2 -2.48 -12.59 7.91
C ALA A 2 -0.98 -12.42 7.56
N ASP A 3 -0.13 -13.42 7.83
CA ASP A 3 1.30 -13.34 7.50
C ASP A 3 1.59 -13.07 6.02
N LYS A 4 0.78 -13.67 5.12
CA LYS A 4 0.92 -13.45 3.67
C LYS A 4 0.55 -12.01 3.31
N LEU A 5 -0.50 -11.46 3.91
CA LEU A 5 -0.95 -10.08 3.69
C LEU A 5 0.05 -9.07 4.25
N ALA A 6 0.59 -9.32 5.44
CA ALA A 6 1.66 -8.51 6.00
C ALA A 6 2.90 -8.51 5.09
N ARG A 7 3.30 -9.68 4.58
CA ARG A 7 4.43 -9.80 3.66
C ARG A 7 4.19 -9.06 2.34
N VAL A 8 3.01 -9.19 1.74
CA VAL A 8 2.64 -8.42 0.54
C VAL A 8 2.66 -6.92 0.82
N GLY A 9 2.23 -6.49 2.00
CA GLY A 9 2.34 -5.09 2.41
C GLY A 9 3.79 -4.58 2.43
N THR A 10 4.74 -5.38 2.92
CA THR A 10 6.17 -5.07 2.86
C THR A 10 6.69 -5.07 1.42
N GLU A 11 6.38 -6.12 0.64
CA GLU A 11 6.85 -6.26 -0.75
C GLU A 11 6.38 -5.09 -1.65
N ILE A 12 5.19 -4.51 -1.39
CA ILE A 12 4.67 -3.35 -2.12
C ILE A 12 5.37 -2.05 -1.69
N ASP A 13 5.62 -1.89 -0.39
CA ASP A 13 6.32 -0.73 0.18
C ASP A 13 7.77 -0.64 -0.33
N ASP A 14 8.41 -1.80 -0.55
CA ASP A 14 9.76 -1.90 -1.10
C ASP A 14 9.87 -1.52 -2.60
N ILE A 15 8.76 -1.24 -3.28
CA ILE A 15 8.76 -0.80 -4.68
C ILE A 15 9.23 0.67 -4.75
N ASP A 16 10.54 0.83 -4.98
CA ASP A 16 11.20 2.13 -5.15
C ASP A 16 11.16 2.58 -6.63
N VAL A 17 10.37 3.62 -6.89
CA VAL A 17 10.23 4.23 -8.22
C VAL A 17 11.04 5.52 -8.33
N ARG A 18 11.20 6.27 -7.22
CA ARG A 18 11.92 7.54 -7.16
C ARG A 18 13.40 7.37 -7.45
N THR A 19 14.04 6.34 -6.94
CA THR A 19 15.48 6.11 -7.21
C THR A 19 15.71 5.84 -8.70
N GLY A 20 14.79 5.13 -9.36
CA GLY A 20 14.83 4.93 -10.81
C GLY A 20 14.68 6.24 -11.60
N ALA A 21 13.87 7.18 -11.12
CA ALA A 21 13.66 8.49 -11.74
C ALA A 21 14.82 9.48 -11.52
N ALA A 22 15.57 9.37 -10.42
CA ALA A 22 16.61 10.34 -10.04
C ALA A 22 17.74 10.48 -11.08
N GLY A 23 18.04 9.43 -11.85
CA GLY A 23 19.08 9.46 -12.88
C GLY A 23 18.71 10.24 -14.16
N LEU A 24 17.43 10.58 -14.34
CA LEU A 24 16.95 11.14 -15.61
C LEU A 24 17.41 12.57 -15.88
N ASN A 25 17.58 13.38 -14.82
CA ASN A 25 18.05 14.76 -14.95
C ASN A 25 19.46 14.83 -15.58
N ALA A 26 20.34 13.88 -15.25
CA ALA A 26 21.66 13.79 -15.85
C ALA A 26 21.63 13.30 -17.30
N ALA A 27 20.66 12.45 -17.65
CA ALA A 27 20.50 11.90 -18.99
C ALA A 27 19.83 12.87 -19.98
N LEU A 28 18.99 13.79 -19.47
CA LEU A 28 18.19 14.73 -20.28
C LEU A 28 18.36 16.19 -19.81
N PRO A 29 19.58 16.75 -19.91
CA PRO A 29 19.85 18.11 -19.46
C PRO A 29 19.02 19.14 -20.26
N GLY A 30 18.36 20.06 -19.55
CA GLY A 30 17.54 21.13 -20.13
C GLY A 30 16.14 20.68 -20.58
N SER A 31 15.76 19.42 -20.37
CA SER A 31 14.40 18.93 -20.61
C SER A 31 13.51 19.12 -19.39
N ASP A 32 12.21 19.39 -19.62
CA ASP A 32 11.18 19.36 -18.58
C ASP A 32 10.71 17.93 -18.22
N ILE A 33 11.09 16.93 -19.01
CA ILE A 33 10.65 15.53 -18.87
C ILE A 33 11.08 14.93 -17.51
N PRO A 34 12.34 15.07 -17.04
CA PRO A 34 12.77 14.55 -15.74
C PRO A 34 11.88 15.02 -14.59
N ARG A 35 11.56 16.32 -14.55
CA ARG A 35 10.70 16.91 -13.52
C ARG A 35 9.29 16.32 -13.53
N ALA A 36 8.72 16.10 -14.72
CA ALA A 36 7.40 15.46 -14.84
C ALA A 36 7.41 14.00 -14.35
N ILE A 37 8.50 13.27 -14.61
CA ILE A 37 8.67 11.88 -14.19
C ILE A 37 8.92 11.78 -12.68
N GLU A 38 9.70 12.69 -12.08
CA GLU A 38 9.90 12.75 -10.62
C GLU A 38 8.57 12.93 -9.88
N LEU A 39 7.73 13.85 -10.35
CA LEU A 39 6.39 14.06 -9.78
C LEU A 39 5.50 12.83 -9.96
N ALA A 40 5.55 12.19 -11.14
CA ALA A 40 4.80 10.96 -11.38
C ALA A 40 5.27 9.83 -10.46
N ALA A 41 6.57 9.69 -10.23
CA ALA A 41 7.16 8.70 -9.34
C ALA A 41 6.69 8.89 -7.90
N GLU A 42 6.62 10.14 -7.41
CA GLU A 42 6.08 10.46 -6.09
C GLU A 42 4.61 10.03 -5.95
N PHE A 43 3.76 10.30 -6.94
CA PHE A 43 2.37 9.87 -6.91
C PHE A 43 2.21 8.36 -6.93
N VAL A 44 3.05 7.65 -7.70
CA VAL A 44 3.03 6.19 -7.80
C VAL A 44 3.45 5.56 -6.47
N GLU A 45 4.55 6.01 -5.85
CA GLU A 45 4.97 5.53 -4.53
C GLU A 45 3.91 5.80 -3.47
N GLY A 46 3.31 7.00 -3.46
CA GLY A 46 2.19 7.30 -2.56
C GLY A 46 0.97 6.40 -2.78
N ALA A 47 0.76 5.89 -3.99
CA ALA A 47 -0.28 4.88 -4.25
C ALA A 47 0.11 3.50 -3.71
N TYR A 48 1.36 3.06 -3.89
CA TYR A 48 1.87 1.80 -3.34
C TYR A 48 1.83 1.79 -1.82
N LEU A 49 2.24 2.88 -1.16
CA LEU A 49 2.14 3.04 0.29
C LEU A 49 0.71 2.82 0.81
N ARG A 50 -0.28 3.43 0.17
CA ARG A 50 -1.70 3.26 0.55
C ARG A 50 -2.19 1.82 0.38
N VAL A 51 -1.69 1.09 -0.61
CA VAL A 51 -2.01 -0.34 -0.78
C VAL A 51 -1.32 -1.16 0.30
N ALA A 52 -0.05 -0.90 0.59
CA ALA A 52 0.71 -1.56 1.64
C ALA A 52 0.04 -1.41 3.02
N GLU A 53 -0.37 -0.18 3.37
CA GLU A 53 -1.12 0.12 4.60
C GLU A 53 -2.41 -0.70 4.69
N ARG A 54 -3.21 -0.73 3.61
CA ARG A 54 -4.45 -1.52 3.58
C ARG A 54 -4.20 -3.01 3.79
N MET A 55 -3.14 -3.57 3.21
CA MET A 55 -2.81 -4.98 3.39
C MET A 55 -2.41 -5.29 4.84
N ARG A 56 -1.66 -4.39 5.49
CA ARG A 56 -1.31 -4.49 6.92
C ARG A 56 -2.57 -4.39 7.80
N ASP A 57 -3.51 -3.50 7.48
CA ASP A 57 -4.76 -3.38 8.22
C ASP A 57 -5.61 -4.66 8.16
N VAL A 58 -5.74 -5.29 6.98
CA VAL A 58 -6.44 -6.59 6.87
C VAL A 58 -5.71 -7.66 7.68
N ALA A 59 -4.38 -7.70 7.60
CA ALA A 59 -3.57 -8.67 8.33
C ALA A 59 -3.78 -8.54 9.86
N ASN A 60 -3.72 -7.31 10.38
CA ASN A 60 -3.92 -7.00 11.79
C ASN A 60 -5.32 -7.43 12.25
N LYS A 61 -6.37 -7.04 11.53
CA LYS A 61 -7.76 -7.44 11.85
C LYS A 61 -7.95 -8.95 11.83
N SER A 62 -7.32 -9.65 10.88
CA SER A 62 -7.39 -11.11 10.82
C SER A 62 -6.68 -11.77 12.02
N THR A 63 -5.56 -11.21 12.47
CA THR A 63 -4.85 -11.67 13.66
C THR A 63 -5.66 -11.41 14.93
N ASP A 64 -6.26 -10.23 15.05
CA ASP A 64 -7.09 -9.86 16.21
C ASP A 64 -8.32 -10.76 16.34
N ALA A 65 -9.00 -11.06 15.23
CA ALA A 65 -10.12 -11.99 15.21
C ALA A 65 -9.70 -13.42 15.57
N ALA A 66 -8.54 -13.88 15.10
CA ALA A 66 -8.01 -15.21 15.44
C ALA A 66 -7.62 -15.33 16.92
N ASN A 67 -7.11 -14.24 17.52
CA ASN A 67 -6.70 -14.22 18.92
C ASN A 67 -7.87 -14.01 19.89
N ASN A 68 -8.97 -13.40 19.44
CA ASN A 68 -10.17 -13.22 20.26
C ASN A 68 -11.24 -14.28 19.95
N LEU A 69 -11.27 -15.34 20.74
CA LEU A 69 -12.33 -16.39 20.72
C LEU A 69 -13.76 -15.85 21.01
N GLN A 70 -13.90 -14.58 21.40
CA GLN A 70 -15.18 -13.91 21.63
C GLN A 70 -15.69 -13.16 20.39
N VAL A 71 -14.89 -13.01 19.34
CA VAL A 71 -15.34 -12.39 18.09
C VAL A 71 -16.19 -13.41 17.35
N SER A 72 -17.48 -13.12 17.20
CA SER A 72 -18.34 -13.95 16.34
C SER A 72 -17.98 -13.71 14.86
N ASP A 73 -18.23 -14.69 14.00
CA ASP A 73 -18.07 -14.54 12.54
C ASP A 73 -18.79 -13.28 12.00
N THR A 74 -19.89 -12.87 12.63
CA THR A 74 -20.64 -11.65 12.33
C THR A 74 -19.83 -10.39 12.60
N GLN A 75 -19.16 -10.32 13.75
CA GLN A 75 -18.30 -9.18 14.10
C GLN A 75 -17.06 -9.10 13.20
N PHE A 76 -16.52 -10.25 12.79
CA PHE A 76 -15.44 -10.28 11.81
C PHE A 76 -15.89 -9.77 10.44
N ALA A 77 -17.08 -10.18 9.98
CA ALA A 77 -17.65 -9.68 8.73
C ALA A 77 -17.89 -8.16 8.77
N ASP A 78 -18.39 -7.62 9.88
CA ASP A 78 -18.61 -6.17 10.05
C ASP A 78 -17.29 -5.36 9.99
N LEU A 79 -16.22 -5.87 10.61
CA LEU A 79 -14.88 -5.25 10.56
C LEU A 79 -14.29 -5.23 9.15
N LEU A 80 -14.60 -6.25 8.34
CA LEU A 80 -14.22 -6.36 6.93
C LEU A 80 -15.07 -5.44 6.05
N HIS A 81 -16.37 -5.35 6.30
CA HIS A 81 -17.28 -4.43 5.59
C HIS A 81 -16.91 -2.97 5.82
N GLY A 82 -16.43 -2.60 7.01
CA GLY A 82 -15.89 -1.27 7.28
C GLY A 82 -14.63 -0.91 6.48
N MET A 83 -14.01 -1.86 5.77
CA MET A 83 -12.89 -1.61 4.86
C MET A 83 -13.32 -1.44 3.40
N ASP A 84 -14.58 -1.71 3.07
CA ASP A 84 -15.09 -1.59 1.71
C ASP A 84 -15.09 -0.12 1.28
N VAL A 85 -14.46 0.12 0.14
CA VAL A 85 -14.14 1.43 -0.44
C VAL A 85 -15.31 2.06 -1.21
N HIS A 86 -16.52 1.49 -1.13
CA HIS A 86 -17.74 2.06 -1.75
C HIS A 86 -18.35 3.25 -1.00
N ARG A 87 -17.52 4.09 -0.38
CA ARG A 87 -17.90 5.45 0.00
C ARG A 87 -17.21 6.43 -0.95
N ALA A 88 -17.82 6.56 -2.13
CA ALA A 88 -17.62 7.70 -3.02
C ALA A 88 -18.28 8.96 -2.43
#